data_AF-A0A2E4YV20-F1
#
_entry.id   AF-A0A2E4YV20-F1
#
_cell.length_a   1.000
_cell.length_b   1.000
_cell.length_c   1.000
_cell.angle_alpha   90.00
_cell.angle_beta   90.00
_cell.angle_gamma   90.00
#
_symmetry.space_group_name_H-M   'P 1'
#
loop_
_entity.id
_entity.type
_entity.pdbx_description
1 polymer ?
#
loop_
_entity_poly.entity_id
_entity_poly.type
_entity_poly.pdbx_seq_one_letter_code
_entity_poly.pdbx_strand_id
1 'polypeptide(L)'
;MEADVRPSADDGQVHILEMLTLFWLFFSTASFLLRVDVPNPNSPASDGAMEYAARDAIELSLGSETSPGPAYSHLLNHDSSQACSVIIDDLPVQYLGRCWISMNHAELELAFSDGQPEGRSITAYRMAVIGDDLWTIGIQVWPIGGGITT
;
A
#
# COMPACT_ATOMS: atom_id res chain seq x y z
N MET A 1 -47.61 53.03 44.47
CA MET A 1 -46.38 52.86 43.68
C MET A 1 -45.94 51.43 43.91
N GLU A 2 -46.47 50.52 43.12
CA GLU A 2 -46.10 49.11 43.14
C GLU A 2 -45.14 48.92 41.97
N ALA A 3 -43.90 48.54 42.26
CA ALA A 3 -42.90 48.26 41.23
C ALA A 3 -43.17 46.86 40.67
N ASP A 4 -43.68 46.79 39.43
CA ASP A 4 -43.73 45.56 38.62
C ASP A 4 -42.30 45.18 38.22
N VAL A 5 -41.60 44.43 39.08
CA VAL A 5 -40.32 43.82 38.74
C VAL A 5 -40.62 42.55 37.94
N ARG A 6 -40.76 42.71 36.62
CA ARG A 6 -40.74 41.58 35.69
C ARG A 6 -39.31 41.03 35.64
N PRO A 7 -39.07 39.73 35.90
CA PRO A 7 -37.77 39.13 35.63
C PRO A 7 -37.47 39.31 34.15
N SER A 8 -36.35 39.96 33.85
CA SER A 8 -35.89 40.25 32.50
C SER A 8 -35.72 38.95 31.71
N ALA A 9 -36.67 38.64 30.85
CA ALA A 9 -36.58 37.50 29.92
C ALA A 9 -35.42 37.64 28.92
N ASP A 10 -34.84 38.84 28.82
CA ASP A 10 -33.73 39.19 27.93
C ASP A 10 -32.40 38.56 28.39
N ASP A 11 -32.12 38.53 29.70
CA ASP A 11 -30.85 38.01 30.22
C ASP A 11 -30.71 36.48 30.01
N GLY A 12 -31.81 35.74 30.18
CA GLY A 12 -31.84 34.30 29.92
C GLY A 12 -31.70 33.97 28.43
N GLN A 13 -32.27 34.81 27.55
CA GLN A 13 -32.19 34.62 26.11
C GLN A 13 -30.78 34.91 25.57
N VAL A 14 -30.13 35.96 26.07
CA VAL A 14 -28.73 36.29 25.71
C VAL A 14 -27.79 35.18 26.16
N HIS A 15 -27.96 34.65 27.38
CA HIS A 15 -27.12 33.56 27.87
C HIS A 15 -27.29 32.26 27.06
N ILE A 16 -28.51 31.95 26.61
CA ILE A 16 -28.77 30.79 25.73
C ILE A 16 -28.17 31.01 24.34
N LEU A 17 -28.28 32.23 23.78
CA LEU A 17 -27.64 32.55 22.50
C LEU A 17 -26.12 32.48 22.58
N GLU A 18 -25.51 32.93 23.68
CA GLU A 18 -24.08 32.84 23.92
C GLU A 18 -23.61 31.38 23.98
N MET A 19 -24.32 30.52 24.72
CA MET A 19 -24.00 29.09 24.78
C MET A 19 -24.15 28.40 23.43
N LEU A 20 -25.17 28.75 22.64
CA LEU A 20 -25.40 28.18 21.32
C LEU A 20 -24.34 28.64 20.30
N THR A 21 -23.96 29.91 20.35
CA THR A 21 -22.93 30.46 19.45
C THR A 21 -21.54 29.92 19.79
N LEU A 22 -21.20 29.73 21.07
CA LEU A 22 -19.97 29.06 21.48
C LEU A 22 -19.94 27.59 21.05
N PHE A 23 -21.06 26.87 21.23
CA PHE A 23 -21.21 25.50 20.73
C PHE A 23 -21.00 25.44 19.22
N TRP A 24 -21.63 26.36 18.47
CA TRP A 24 -21.52 26.39 17.02
C TRP A 24 -20.12 26.74 16.52
N LEU A 25 -19.46 27.71 17.16
CA LEU A 25 -18.07 28.08 16.87
C LEU A 25 -17.14 26.91 17.19
N PHE A 26 -17.31 26.24 18.33
CA PHE A 26 -16.54 25.07 18.69
C PHE A 26 -16.67 23.96 17.63
N PHE A 27 -17.89 23.61 17.22
CA PHE A 27 -18.11 22.57 16.21
C PHE A 27 -17.60 22.98 14.81
N SER A 28 -17.74 24.25 14.43
CA SER A 28 -17.24 24.76 13.15
C SER A 28 -15.71 24.75 13.10
N THR A 29 -15.04 25.19 14.17
CA THR A 29 -13.57 25.19 14.27
C THR A 29 -13.01 23.78 14.41
N ALA A 30 -13.65 22.89 15.19
CA ALA A 30 -13.23 21.50 15.30
C ALA A 30 -13.35 20.75 13.96
N SER A 31 -14.41 21.01 13.19
CA SER A 31 -14.57 20.44 11.84
C SER A 31 -13.47 20.90 10.88
N PHE A 32 -13.00 22.14 11.03
CA PHE A 32 -11.87 22.65 10.25
C PHE A 32 -10.55 21.99 10.66
N LEU A 33 -10.29 21.85 11.97
CA LEU A 33 -9.06 21.21 12.47
C LEU A 33 -8.96 19.72 12.10
N LEU A 34 -10.08 18.99 12.09
CA LEU A 34 -10.10 17.59 11.65
C LEU A 34 -9.78 17.41 10.15
N ARG A 35 -9.95 18.46 9.33
CA ARG A 35 -9.68 18.42 7.89
C ARG A 35 -8.27 18.87 7.51
N VAL A 36 -7.49 19.38 8.46
CA VAL A 36 -6.23 20.09 8.16
C VAL A 36 -5.03 19.18 7.95
N ASP A 37 -5.08 17.89 8.27
CA ASP A 37 -3.94 17.02 7.98
C ASP A 37 -4.34 15.56 7.77
N VAL A 38 -4.97 15.28 6.62
CA VAL A 38 -4.81 13.95 6.02
C VAL A 38 -3.76 14.14 4.93
N PRO A 39 -2.48 13.83 5.19
CA PRO A 39 -1.50 13.71 4.11
C PRO A 39 -2.15 12.77 3.10
N ASN A 40 -2.34 13.23 1.85
CA ASN A 40 -3.06 12.50 0.80
C ASN A 40 -2.81 11.00 0.97
N PRO A 41 -3.78 10.24 1.50
CA PRO A 41 -3.54 8.84 1.74
C PRO A 41 -3.28 8.27 0.35
N ASN A 42 -2.11 7.64 0.20
CA ASN A 42 -1.74 6.98 -1.05
C ASN A 42 -2.97 6.20 -1.53
N SER A 43 -3.36 6.41 -2.78
CA SER A 43 -4.59 5.82 -3.30
C SER A 43 -4.54 4.30 -3.09
N PRO A 44 -5.45 3.72 -2.28
CA PRO A 44 -5.47 2.27 -2.05
C PRO A 44 -5.61 1.49 -3.36
N ALA A 45 -6.19 2.12 -4.38
CA ALA A 45 -6.28 1.56 -5.73
C ALA A 45 -4.91 1.46 -6.42
N SER A 46 -4.02 2.44 -6.22
CA SER A 46 -2.67 2.39 -6.80
C SER A 46 -1.80 1.35 -6.10
N ASP A 47 -1.94 1.21 -4.79
CA ASP A 47 -1.21 0.22 -4.01
C ASP A 47 -1.70 -1.19 -4.34
N GLY A 48 -3.02 -1.38 -4.43
CA GLY A 48 -3.61 -2.62 -4.92
C GLY A 48 -3.14 -2.96 -6.33
N ALA A 49 -3.07 -1.99 -7.26
CA ALA A 49 -2.60 -2.25 -8.62
C ALA A 49 -1.14 -2.76 -8.66
N MET A 50 -0.26 -2.24 -7.81
CA MET A 50 1.12 -2.73 -7.71
C MET A 50 1.18 -4.13 -7.08
N GLU A 51 0.40 -4.40 -6.03
CA GLU A 51 0.33 -5.74 -5.43
C GLU A 51 -0.21 -6.76 -6.44
N TYR A 52 -1.25 -6.42 -7.20
CA TYR A 52 -1.77 -7.28 -8.25
C TYR A 52 -0.75 -7.52 -9.35
N ALA A 53 -0.05 -6.50 -9.82
CA ALA A 53 1.00 -6.66 -10.82
C ALA A 53 2.11 -7.61 -10.34
N ALA A 54 2.57 -7.46 -9.09
CA ALA A 54 3.58 -8.33 -8.49
C ALA A 54 3.11 -9.79 -8.41
N ARG A 55 1.87 -10.01 -7.94
CA ARG A 55 1.30 -11.36 -7.81
C ARG A 55 1.04 -12.00 -9.17
N ASP A 56 0.53 -11.24 -10.13
CA ASP A 56 0.24 -11.73 -11.48
C ASP A 56 1.52 -12.17 -12.19
N ALA A 57 2.60 -11.38 -12.08
CA ALA A 57 3.91 -11.76 -12.61
C ALA A 57 4.41 -13.09 -12.00
N ILE A 58 4.25 -13.29 -10.68
CA ILE A 58 4.59 -14.56 -10.04
C ILE A 58 3.74 -15.72 -10.56
N GLU A 59 2.42 -15.56 -10.66
CA GLU A 59 1.55 -16.64 -11.14
C GLU A 59 1.81 -16.97 -12.62
N LEU A 60 2.03 -15.96 -13.46
CA LEU A 60 2.26 -16.14 -14.89
C LEU A 60 3.57 -16.90 -15.15
N SER A 61 4.64 -16.48 -14.49
CA SER A 61 5.98 -17.07 -14.63
C SER A 61 6.09 -18.48 -14.04
N LEU A 62 5.40 -18.76 -12.92
CA LEU A 62 5.32 -20.10 -12.33
C LEU A 62 4.40 -21.02 -13.14
N GLY A 63 3.32 -20.46 -13.70
CA GLY A 63 2.27 -21.21 -14.37
C GLY A 63 1.47 -22.10 -13.40
N SER A 64 0.93 -23.18 -13.92
CA SER A 64 0.19 -24.18 -13.14
C SER A 64 0.91 -25.52 -13.13
N GLU A 65 0.51 -26.42 -12.23
CA GLU A 65 1.05 -27.79 -12.21
C GLU A 65 0.87 -28.55 -13.54
N THR A 66 -0.18 -28.20 -14.30
CA THR A 66 -0.48 -28.83 -15.60
C THR A 66 0.19 -28.14 -16.79
N SER A 67 0.63 -26.90 -16.61
CA SER A 67 1.31 -26.08 -17.62
C SER A 67 2.37 -25.22 -16.92
N PRO A 68 3.54 -25.79 -16.62
CA PRO A 68 4.58 -25.07 -15.90
C PRO A 68 5.08 -23.88 -16.74
N GLY A 69 5.21 -22.74 -16.07
CA GLY A 69 5.77 -21.53 -16.66
C GLY A 69 7.30 -21.56 -16.73
N PRO A 70 7.92 -20.55 -17.34
CA PRO A 70 9.37 -20.50 -17.51
C PRO A 70 10.14 -20.50 -16.18
N ALA A 71 9.65 -19.81 -15.14
CA ALA A 71 10.32 -19.76 -13.83
C ALA A 71 10.28 -21.12 -13.10
N TYR A 72 9.26 -21.95 -13.33
CA TYR A 72 9.15 -23.29 -12.72
C TYR A 72 10.39 -24.15 -13.01
N SER A 73 10.84 -24.14 -14.27
CA SER A 73 11.99 -24.93 -14.69
C SER A 73 13.31 -24.45 -14.07
N HIS A 74 13.48 -23.15 -13.86
CA HIS A 74 14.65 -22.59 -13.19
C HIS A 74 14.67 -22.92 -11.71
N LEU A 75 13.52 -22.87 -11.04
CA LEU A 75 13.40 -23.25 -9.64
C LEU A 75 13.65 -24.73 -9.42
N LEU A 76 13.17 -25.60 -10.33
CA LEU A 76 13.49 -27.03 -10.29
C LEU A 76 14.99 -27.32 -10.48
N ASN A 77 15.70 -26.46 -11.20
CA ASN A 77 17.15 -26.54 -11.37
C ASN A 77 17.93 -25.75 -10.30
N HIS A 78 17.24 -25.22 -9.28
CA HIS A 78 17.79 -24.42 -8.19
C HIS A 78 18.50 -23.14 -8.66
N ASP A 79 18.09 -22.61 -9.82
CA ASP A 79 18.59 -21.36 -10.37
C ASP A 79 17.67 -20.21 -9.96
N SER A 80 17.89 -19.73 -8.73
CA SER A 80 17.15 -18.62 -8.13
C SER A 80 17.25 -17.33 -8.93
N SER A 81 18.41 -17.03 -9.50
CA SER A 81 18.66 -15.78 -10.20
C SER A 81 17.92 -15.73 -11.53
N GLN A 82 17.97 -16.80 -12.33
CA GLN A 82 17.23 -16.87 -13.59
C GLN A 82 15.73 -16.95 -13.36
N ALA A 83 15.27 -17.70 -12.35
CA ALA A 83 13.86 -17.71 -11.98
C ALA A 83 13.38 -16.28 -11.68
N CYS A 84 14.10 -15.55 -10.83
CA CYS A 84 13.78 -14.18 -10.50
C CYS A 84 13.85 -13.21 -11.69
N SER A 85 14.81 -13.37 -12.60
CA SER A 85 14.88 -12.57 -13.83
C SER A 85 13.59 -12.71 -14.66
N VAL A 86 13.19 -13.95 -14.92
CA VAL A 86 11.98 -14.25 -15.71
C VAL A 86 10.73 -13.69 -15.06
N ILE A 87 10.62 -13.81 -13.72
CA ILE A 87 9.44 -13.28 -13.02
C ILE A 87 9.40 -11.73 -13.10
N ILE A 88 10.55 -11.06 -13.03
CA ILE A 88 10.63 -9.60 -13.16
C ILE A 88 10.35 -9.16 -14.61
N ASP A 89 10.74 -9.94 -15.61
CA ASP A 89 10.43 -9.67 -17.02
C ASP A 89 8.92 -9.74 -17.33
N ASP A 90 8.16 -10.50 -16.54
CA ASP A 90 6.69 -10.58 -16.64
C ASP A 90 5.97 -9.40 -15.95
N LEU A 91 6.69 -8.49 -15.28
CA LEU A 91 6.09 -7.27 -14.74
C LEU A 91 5.63 -6.33 -15.87
N PRO A 92 4.51 -5.61 -15.67
CA PRO A 92 4.12 -4.56 -16.59
C PRO A 92 5.20 -3.48 -16.73
N VAL A 93 5.40 -2.98 -17.95
CA VAL A 93 6.47 -2.03 -18.33
C VAL A 93 6.52 -0.72 -17.54
N GLN A 94 5.47 -0.37 -16.79
CA GLN A 94 5.43 0.80 -15.94
C GLN A 94 6.02 0.58 -14.54
N TYR A 95 6.44 -0.65 -14.23
CA TYR A 95 6.98 -1.03 -12.93
C TYR A 95 8.40 -1.56 -13.05
N LEU A 96 9.15 -1.35 -11.98
CA LEU A 96 10.44 -1.98 -11.72
C LEU A 96 10.31 -2.85 -10.48
N GLY A 97 11.17 -3.85 -10.34
CA GLY A 97 11.14 -4.74 -9.21
C GLY A 97 12.44 -5.43 -8.82
N ARG A 98 12.40 -5.91 -7.57
CA ARG A 98 13.39 -6.78 -6.96
C ARG A 98 12.74 -8.09 -6.59
N CYS A 99 13.51 -9.16 -6.75
CA CYS A 99 13.07 -10.50 -6.41
C CYS A 99 14.01 -11.08 -5.36
N TRP A 100 13.40 -11.49 -4.25
CA TRP A 100 14.05 -12.27 -3.21
C TRP A 100 13.47 -13.67 -3.19
N ILE A 101 14.31 -14.63 -2.86
CA ILE A 101 13.89 -16.01 -2.84
C ILE A 101 14.58 -16.78 -1.72
N SER A 102 13.88 -17.77 -1.18
CA SER A 102 14.37 -18.73 -0.20
C SER A 102 13.86 -20.13 -0.55
N MET A 103 14.67 -21.13 -0.21
CA MET A 103 14.37 -22.55 -0.38
C MET A 103 14.34 -23.24 0.99
N ASN A 104 13.32 -24.06 1.26
CA ASN A 104 13.21 -24.90 2.45
C ASN A 104 13.50 -24.19 3.78
N HIS A 105 12.89 -23.01 3.97
CA HIS A 105 13.06 -22.17 5.17
C HIS A 105 14.45 -21.53 5.34
N ALA A 106 15.27 -21.50 4.30
CA ALA A 106 16.52 -20.73 4.30
C ALA A 106 16.26 -19.21 4.48
N GLU A 107 17.34 -18.47 4.70
CA GLU A 107 17.27 -17.00 4.69
C GLU A 107 16.83 -16.49 3.31
N LEU A 108 16.06 -15.40 3.30
CA LEU A 108 15.54 -14.80 2.09
C LEU A 108 16.63 -13.94 1.44
N GLU A 109 17.17 -14.39 0.31
CA GLU A 109 18.28 -13.72 -0.37
C GLU A 109 17.81 -12.93 -1.59
N LEU A 110 18.47 -11.81 -1.87
CA LEU A 110 18.21 -11.03 -3.07
C LEU A 110 18.80 -11.77 -4.29
N ALA A 111 17.93 -12.34 -5.13
CA ALA A 111 18.35 -13.12 -6.29
C ALA A 111 18.41 -12.30 -7.58
N PHE A 112 17.61 -11.23 -7.69
CA PHE A 112 17.63 -10.30 -8.83
C PHE A 112 17.11 -8.90 -8.46
N SER A 113 17.57 -7.89 -9.20
CA SER A 113 17.18 -6.49 -9.04
C SER A 113 17.33 -5.71 -10.34
N ASP A 114 16.29 -5.01 -10.78
CA ASP A 114 16.34 -4.10 -11.95
C ASP A 114 16.64 -2.62 -11.59
N GLY A 115 16.70 -2.30 -10.29
CA GLY A 115 16.95 -0.95 -9.81
C GLY A 115 16.88 -0.83 -8.29
N GLN A 116 16.70 0.39 -7.80
CA GLN A 116 16.42 0.66 -6.38
C GLN A 116 15.09 1.43 -6.32
N PRO A 117 14.23 1.16 -5.32
CA PRO A 117 13.00 1.93 -5.16
C PRO A 117 13.31 3.40 -4.87
N GLU A 118 12.93 4.28 -5.79
CA GLU A 118 12.98 5.75 -5.63
C GLU A 118 11.69 6.27 -4.99
N GLY A 119 11.36 5.73 -3.81
CA GLY A 119 10.18 6.13 -3.05
C GLY A 119 9.30 4.94 -2.67
N ARG A 120 8.04 4.97 -3.07
CA ARG A 120 7.04 3.98 -2.68
C ARG A 120 7.28 2.65 -3.38
N SER A 121 7.31 1.58 -2.59
CA SER A 121 7.33 0.21 -3.09
C SER A 121 6.37 -0.67 -2.29
N ILE A 122 5.92 -1.75 -2.92
CA ILE A 122 5.09 -2.78 -2.28
C ILE A 122 5.75 -4.12 -2.50
N THR A 123 5.69 -5.00 -1.50
CA THR A 123 6.23 -6.35 -1.58
C THR A 123 5.11 -7.37 -1.53
N ALA A 124 5.06 -8.26 -2.52
CA ALA A 124 4.17 -9.41 -2.54
C ALA A 124 4.98 -10.69 -2.33
N TYR A 125 4.39 -11.65 -1.62
CA TYR A 125 5.01 -12.96 -1.38
C TYR A 125 4.14 -14.08 -1.92
N ARG A 126 4.78 -15.12 -2.44
CA ARG A 126 4.14 -16.38 -2.81
C ARG A 126 5.01 -17.54 -2.35
N MET A 127 4.35 -18.57 -1.81
CA MET A 127 4.98 -19.85 -1.53
C MET A 127 4.50 -20.86 -2.56
N ALA A 128 5.42 -21.66 -3.08
CA ALA A 128 5.13 -22.73 -4.04
C ALA A 128 6.01 -23.93 -3.74
N VAL A 129 5.43 -25.14 -3.87
CA VAL A 129 6.19 -26.39 -3.79
C VAL A 129 6.53 -26.81 -5.21
N ILE A 130 7.82 -26.97 -5.50
CA ILE A 130 8.33 -27.32 -6.83
C ILE A 130 9.27 -28.51 -6.65
N GLY A 131 8.90 -29.66 -7.24
CA GLY A 131 9.55 -30.92 -6.93
C GLY A 131 9.35 -31.28 -5.46
N ASP A 132 10.45 -31.46 -4.73
CA ASP A 132 10.45 -31.76 -3.29
C ASP A 132 10.76 -30.53 -2.42
N ASP A 133 10.98 -29.36 -3.04
CA ASP A 133 11.44 -28.15 -2.35
C ASP A 133 10.33 -27.10 -2.20
N LEU A 134 10.27 -26.47 -1.03
CA LEU A 134 9.40 -25.33 -0.74
C LEU A 134 10.13 -24.03 -1.07
N TRP A 135 9.61 -23.30 -2.05
CA TRP A 135 10.13 -22.01 -2.46
C TRP A 135 9.28 -20.88 -1.89
N THR A 136 9.94 -19.88 -1.30
CA THR A 136 9.32 -18.61 -0.91
C THR A 136 9.85 -17.51 -1.81
N ILE A 137 8.99 -16.94 -2.63
CA ILE A 137 9.31 -15.90 -3.61
C ILE A 137 8.72 -14.59 -3.10
N GLY A 138 9.54 -13.56 -2.97
CA GLY A 138 9.13 -12.21 -2.61
C GLY A 138 9.48 -11.25 -3.74
N ILE A 139 8.52 -10.45 -4.20
CA ILE A 139 8.77 -9.42 -5.21
C ILE A 139 8.38 -8.07 -4.65
N GLN A 140 9.33 -7.15 -4.63
CA GLN A 140 9.11 -5.73 -4.35
C GLN A 140 9.00 -4.99 -5.67
N VAL A 141 7.93 -4.23 -5.83
CA VAL A 141 7.60 -3.51 -7.06
C VAL A 141 7.42 -2.03 -6.75
N TRP A 142 7.86 -1.16 -7.66
CA TRP A 142 7.67 0.29 -7.61
C TRP A 142 7.45 0.88 -9.01
N PRO A 143 6.76 2.02 -9.15
CA PRO A 143 6.49 2.64 -10.45
C PRO A 143 7.72 3.34 -11.03
N ILE A 144 7.85 3.31 -12.35
CA ILE A 144 8.82 4.08 -13.12
C ILE A 144 8.32 5.53 -13.23
N GLY A 145 9.13 6.50 -12.82
CA GLY A 145 8.85 7.93 -13.05
C GLY A 145 8.27 8.73 -11.87
N GLY A 146 8.53 8.32 -10.63
CA GLY A 146 8.21 9.10 -9.42
C GLY A 146 9.33 10.02 -8.91
N GLY A 147 10.51 9.97 -9.52
CA GLY A 147 11.67 10.77 -9.12
C GLY A 147 11.66 12.17 -9.76
N ILE A 148 11.91 13.19 -8.94
CA ILE A 148 12.33 14.51 -9.45
C ILE A 148 13.58 14.30 -10.31
N THR A 149 13.46 14.53 -11.61
CA THR A 149 14.62 14.73 -12.48
C THR A 149 15.40 15.93 -11.93
N THR A 150 16.52 15.68 -11.26
CA THR A 150 17.54 16.70 -10.96
C THR A 150 18.29 17.10 -12.22
#